data_AF-A0A5K1D559-F1
#
_entry.id   AF-A0A5K1D559-F1
#
_cell.length_a   1.000
_cell.length_b   1.000
_cell.length_c   1.000
_cell.angle_alpha   90.00
_cell.angle_beta   90.00
_cell.angle_gamma   90.00
#
_symmetry.space_group_name_H-M   'P 1'
#
loop_
_entity.id
_entity.type
_entity.pdbx_description
1 polymer ?
#
loop_
_entity_poly.entity_id
_entity_poly.type
_entity_poly.pdbx_seq_one_letter_code
_entity_poly.pdbx_strand_id
1 'polypeptide(L)'
;ESGMAKYIIEQYIAAVGGHVALDRMKSMYAMGKVKMMTSELHTGSKVVKAKNMNKRGEFGGFVLWQKCPDLWCIELVVSGCKISAGSDGKVAWRQTPWHPSHASRGPPRPLRRSLQ
;
A
#
# COMPACT_ATOMS: atom_id res chain seq x y z
N GLU A 1 4.21 -7.87 29.15
CA GLU A 1 4.33 -8.75 27.96
C GLU A 1 5.07 -8.02 26.85
N SER A 2 6.33 -8.37 26.60
CA SER A 2 7.14 -7.82 25.50
C SER A 2 7.84 -8.99 24.78
N GLY A 3 7.13 -10.11 24.65
CA GLY A 3 7.64 -11.39 24.18
C GLY A 3 7.52 -11.53 22.67
N MET A 4 8.55 -12.08 22.03
CA MET A 4 8.64 -12.40 20.61
C MET A 4 8.65 -11.25 19.60
N ALA A 5 7.63 -10.38 19.53
CA ALA A 5 7.59 -9.33 18.50
C ALA A 5 8.76 -8.35 18.63
N LYS A 6 9.03 -7.88 19.87
CA LYS A 6 10.20 -7.05 20.16
C LYS A 6 11.49 -7.80 19.82
N TYR A 7 11.61 -9.07 20.21
CA TYR A 7 12.80 -9.86 19.94
C TYR A 7 13.09 -10.01 18.43
N ILE A 8 12.07 -10.30 17.61
CA ILE A 8 12.21 -10.39 16.15
C ILE A 8 12.72 -9.06 15.57
N ILE A 9 12.18 -7.93 16.04
CA ILE A 9 12.59 -6.60 15.60
C ILE A 9 14.05 -6.34 15.97
N GLU A 10 14.44 -6.59 17.23
CA GLU A 10 15.82 -6.39 17.69
C GLU A 10 16.82 -7.29 16.94
N GLN A 11 16.48 -8.55 16.69
CA GLN A 11 17.32 -9.47 15.91
C GLN A 11 17.49 -8.99 14.46
N TYR A 12 16.41 -8.53 13.84
CA TYR A 12 16.48 -7.95 12.51
C TYR A 12 17.38 -6.71 12.49
N ILE A 13 17.19 -5.78 13.43
CA ILE A 13 18.00 -4.57 13.57
C ILE A 13 19.49 -4.91 13.73
N ALA A 14 19.82 -5.87 14.59
CA ALA A 14 21.20 -6.31 14.77
C ALA A 14 21.77 -6.91 13.46
N ALA A 15 21.01 -7.77 12.78
CA ALA A 15 21.44 -8.43 11.55
C ALA A 15 21.69 -7.45 10.38
N VAL A 16 20.95 -6.35 10.31
CA VAL A 16 21.12 -5.32 9.25
C VAL A 16 22.17 -4.26 9.58
N GLY A 17 22.93 -4.41 10.68
CA GLY A 17 24.01 -3.49 11.07
C GLY A 17 23.61 -2.41 12.08
N GLY A 18 22.49 -2.59 12.79
CA GLY A 18 22.02 -1.71 13.85
C GLY A 18 21.20 -0.51 13.37
N HIS A 19 20.72 0.29 14.33
CA HIS A 19 19.88 1.47 14.07
C HIS A 19 20.55 2.47 13.12
N VAL A 20 21.86 2.71 13.28
CA VAL A 20 22.60 3.66 12.42
C VAL A 20 22.60 3.23 10.96
N ALA A 21 22.71 1.93 10.68
CA ALA A 21 22.65 1.42 9.30
C ALA A 21 21.23 1.53 8.73
N LEU A 22 20.21 1.20 9.53
CA LEU A 22 18.80 1.34 9.16
C LEU A 22 18.42 2.80 8.85
N ASP A 23 18.81 3.75 9.70
CA ASP A 23 18.50 5.17 9.52
C ASP A 23 19.17 5.78 8.27
N ARG A 24 20.28 5.17 7.82
CA ARG A 24 20.95 5.55 6.57
C ARG A 24 20.25 4.99 5.33
N MET A 25 19.37 4.01 5.47
CA MET A 25 18.64 3.45 4.32
C MET A 25 17.76 4.52 3.69
N LYS A 26 17.99 4.75 2.40
CA LYS A 26 17.22 5.73 1.63
C LYS A 26 16.09 5.11 0.84
N SER A 27 16.01 3.79 0.78
CA SER A 27 15.01 3.06 -0.01
C SER A 27 14.57 1.81 0.73
N MET A 28 13.28 1.54 0.73
CA MET A 28 12.66 0.37 1.33
C MET A 28 11.51 -0.09 0.46
N TYR A 29 11.16 -1.36 0.55
CA TYR A 29 9.89 -1.85 0.03
C TYR A 29 9.27 -2.83 1.02
N ALA A 30 7.96 -2.93 1.00
CA ALA A 30 7.19 -3.91 1.74
C ALA A 30 6.18 -4.56 0.79
N MET A 31 5.95 -5.85 0.94
CA MET A 31 4.96 -6.57 0.16
C MET A 31 4.21 -7.55 1.03
N GLY A 32 2.98 -7.86 0.67
CA GLY A 32 2.18 -8.75 1.48
C GLY A 32 0.88 -9.17 0.82
N LYS A 33 0.25 -10.19 1.41
CA LYS A 33 -1.10 -10.59 1.08
C LYS A 33 -2.08 -9.81 1.95
N VAL A 34 -3.24 -9.48 1.39
CA VAL A 34 -4.31 -8.79 2.10
C VAL A 34 -5.63 -9.51 1.87
N LYS A 35 -6.52 -9.46 2.85
CA LYS A 35 -7.92 -9.84 2.71
C LYS A 35 -8.76 -8.60 2.96
N MET A 36 -9.49 -8.14 1.95
CA MET A 36 -10.24 -6.88 2.00
C MET A 36 -11.72 -7.16 1.70
N MET A 37 -12.62 -6.48 2.41
CA MET A 37 -14.03 -6.46 2.02
C MET A 37 -14.23 -5.36 0.98
N THR A 38 -14.64 -5.75 -0.21
CA THR A 38 -15.04 -4.82 -1.26
C THR A 38 -16.55 -4.61 -1.16
N SER A 39 -16.98 -3.37 -0.90
CA SER A 39 -18.35 -2.97 -1.23
C SER A 39 -18.49 -2.89 -2.75
N GLU A 40 -19.69 -3.08 -3.28
CA GLU A 40 -19.99 -3.10 -4.71
C GLU A 40 -19.24 -2.00 -5.48
N LEU A 41 -18.27 -2.42 -6.29
CA LEU A 41 -17.41 -1.52 -7.03
C LEU A 41 -18.02 -1.28 -8.41
N HIS A 42 -18.65 -0.13 -8.59
CA HIS A 42 -19.19 0.26 -9.90
C HIS A 42 -18.05 0.67 -10.83
N THR A 43 -17.55 -0.28 -11.61
CA THR A 43 -16.59 -0.02 -12.69
C THR A 43 -17.39 0.25 -13.96
N GLY A 44 -17.18 1.42 -14.57
CA GLY A 44 -17.86 1.81 -15.81
C GLY A 44 -17.78 0.74 -16.89
N SER A 45 -18.95 0.28 -17.36
CA SER A 45 -19.22 -0.68 -18.44
C SER A 45 -19.04 -2.18 -18.17
N LYS A 46 -18.41 -2.62 -17.08
CA LYS A 46 -18.38 -4.05 -16.73
C LYS A 46 -18.65 -4.23 -15.24
N VAL A 47 -19.89 -4.60 -14.92
CA VAL A 47 -20.24 -5.16 -13.61
C VAL A 47 -19.45 -6.46 -13.48
N VAL A 48 -18.26 -6.39 -12.87
CA VAL A 48 -17.63 -7.58 -12.32
C VAL A 48 -18.52 -7.96 -11.15
N LYS A 49 -19.55 -8.78 -11.42
CA LYS A 49 -20.39 -9.36 -10.38
C LYS A 49 -19.43 -10.03 -9.42
N ALA A 50 -19.30 -9.48 -8.22
CA ALA A 50 -18.81 -10.20 -7.06
C ALA A 50 -19.81 -11.35 -6.81
N LYS A 51 -19.70 -12.42 -7.61
CA LYS A 51 -20.39 -13.69 -7.39
C LYS A 51 -19.74 -14.30 -6.16
N ASN A 52 -20.15 -13.81 -4.99
CA ASN A 52 -20.32 -14.54 -3.74
C ASN A 52 -20.49 -13.53 -2.61
N MET A 53 -21.75 -13.18 -2.34
CA MET A 53 -22.27 -12.56 -1.11
C MET A 53 -22.07 -13.45 0.12
N ASN A 54 -20.92 -14.12 0.24
CA ASN A 54 -20.69 -15.12 1.28
C ASN A 54 -19.62 -14.65 2.26
N LYS A 55 -19.77 -13.43 2.82
CA LYS A 55 -19.04 -12.86 3.99
C LYS A 55 -17.50 -13.03 4.05
N ARG A 56 -16.87 -13.49 2.98
CA ARG A 56 -15.48 -13.94 2.94
C ARG A 56 -14.76 -12.96 2.04
N GLY A 57 -14.21 -11.91 2.65
CA GLY A 57 -13.49 -10.84 1.94
C GLY A 57 -12.53 -11.36 0.88
N GLU A 58 -12.36 -10.56 -0.16
CA GLU A 58 -11.53 -10.83 -1.33
C GLU A 58 -10.05 -10.84 -0.94
N PHE A 59 -9.30 -11.80 -1.47
CA PHE A 59 -7.87 -11.85 -1.28
C PHE A 59 -7.15 -11.05 -2.36
N GLY A 60 -6.00 -10.51 -1.99
CA GLY A 60 -5.15 -9.75 -2.88
C GLY A 60 -3.74 -9.65 -2.35
N GLY A 61 -2.96 -8.80 -3.00
CA GLY A 61 -1.59 -8.50 -2.61
C GLY A 61 -1.25 -7.05 -2.84
N PHE A 62 -0.24 -6.58 -2.12
CA PHE A 62 0.30 -5.25 -2.29
C PHE A 62 1.82 -5.27 -2.38
N VAL A 63 2.36 -4.25 -3.04
CA VAL A 63 3.74 -3.80 -2.87
C VAL A 63 3.72 -2.30 -2.60
N LEU A 64 4.49 -1.87 -1.61
CA LEU A 64 4.78 -0.49 -1.27
C LEU A 64 6.28 -0.28 -1.44
N TRP A 65 6.67 0.72 -2.22
CA TRP A 65 8.04 1.23 -2.29
C TRP A 65 8.10 2.61 -1.65
N GLN A 66 9.14 2.86 -0.88
CA GLN A 66 9.41 4.16 -0.26
C GLN A 66 10.88 4.52 -0.48
N LYS A 67 11.14 5.76 -0.85
CA LYS A 67 12.47 6.34 -0.96
C LYS A 67 12.48 7.72 -0.29
N CYS A 68 13.37 7.90 0.67
CA CYS A 68 13.45 9.13 1.47
C CYS A 68 13.82 10.35 0.60
N PRO A 69 13.28 11.55 0.92
CA PRO A 69 12.31 11.80 1.99
C PRO A 69 10.86 11.45 1.60
N ASP A 70 10.45 11.76 0.36
CA ASP A 70 9.02 11.90 0.03
C ASP A 70 8.56 11.11 -1.20
N LEU A 71 9.42 10.22 -1.70
CA LEU A 71 9.10 9.38 -2.84
C LEU A 71 8.48 8.07 -2.35
N TRP A 72 7.33 7.71 -2.89
CA TRP A 72 6.75 6.40 -2.61
C TRP A 72 5.79 6.01 -3.74
N CYS A 73 5.56 4.72 -3.90
CA CYS A 73 4.47 4.20 -4.72
C CYS A 73 3.91 2.93 -4.11
N ILE A 74 2.62 2.69 -4.30
CA ILE A 74 1.95 1.47 -3.88
C ILE A 74 1.17 0.90 -5.06
N GLU A 75 1.22 -0.41 -5.18
CA GLU A 75 0.34 -1.19 -6.02
C GLU A 75 -0.43 -2.17 -5.15
N LEU A 76 -1.75 -2.19 -5.31
CA LEU A 76 -2.67 -3.09 -4.62
C LEU A 76 -3.55 -3.76 -5.66
N VAL A 77 -3.58 -5.10 -5.65
CA VAL A 77 -4.45 -5.89 -6.53
C VAL A 77 -5.35 -6.76 -5.66
N VAL A 78 -6.67 -6.58 -5.78
CA VAL A 78 -7.69 -7.34 -5.06
C VAL A 78 -8.83 -7.63 -6.03
N SER A 79 -9.29 -8.89 -6.10
CA SER A 79 -10.42 -9.29 -6.97
C SER A 79 -10.28 -8.84 -8.43
N GLY A 80 -9.08 -8.91 -9.00
CA GLY A 80 -8.77 -8.46 -10.37
C GLY A 80 -8.76 -6.95 -10.59
N CYS A 81 -9.00 -6.15 -9.54
CA CYS A 81 -8.93 -4.70 -9.58
C CYS A 81 -7.54 -4.23 -9.11
N LYS A 82 -6.86 -3.43 -9.93
CA LYS A 82 -5.56 -2.80 -9.59
C LYS A 82 -5.78 -1.37 -9.15
N ILE A 83 -5.20 -1.01 -8.01
CA ILE A 83 -5.11 0.35 -7.49
C ILE A 83 -3.63 0.72 -7.46
N SER A 84 -3.31 1.90 -7.98
CA SER A 84 -1.96 2.45 -7.97
C SER A 84 -1.98 3.85 -7.40
N ALA A 85 -1.01 4.18 -6.54
CA ALA A 85 -0.82 5.53 -6.07
C ALA A 85 0.65 5.81 -5.78
N GLY A 86 1.04 7.07 -5.76
CA GLY A 86 2.42 7.45 -5.49
C GLY A 86 2.60 8.92 -5.20
N SER A 87 3.84 9.27 -4.86
CA SER A 87 4.32 10.64 -4.66
C SER A 87 5.75 10.75 -5.16
N ASP A 88 6.08 11.85 -5.83
CA ASP A 88 7.45 12.24 -6.16
C ASP A 88 8.04 13.29 -5.18
N GLY A 89 7.29 13.61 -4.11
CA GLY A 89 7.62 14.66 -3.14
C GLY A 89 7.08 16.04 -3.49
N LYS A 90 6.50 16.21 -4.68
CA LYS A 90 5.85 17.47 -5.12
C LYS A 90 4.39 17.25 -5.49
N VAL A 91 4.09 16.09 -6.06
CA VAL A 91 2.79 15.68 -6.58
C VAL A 91 2.50 14.28 -6.05
N ALA A 92 1.34 14.14 -5.40
CA ALA A 92 0.76 12.85 -5.10
C ALA A 92 -0.28 12.50 -6.16
N TRP A 93 -0.26 11.27 -6.65
CA TRP A 93 -1.17 10.77 -7.68
C TRP A 93 -1.82 9.45 -7.29
N ARG A 94 -2.97 9.15 -7.92
CA ARG A 94 -3.66 7.88 -7.78
C ARG A 94 -4.39 7.49 -9.06
N GLN A 95 -4.53 6.18 -9.24
CA GLN A 95 -5.28 5.54 -10.30
C GLN A 95 -6.12 4.43 -9.67
N THR A 96 -7.44 4.54 -9.80
CA THR A 96 -8.38 3.49 -9.40
C THR A 96 -9.30 3.15 -10.57
N PRO A 97 -9.86 1.93 -10.64
CA PRO A 97 -10.82 1.56 -11.69
C PRO A 97 -12.12 2.37 -11.68
N TRP A 98 -12.46 3.01 -10.56
CA TRP A 98 -13.74 3.68 -10.33
C TRP A 98 -13.66 5.21 -10.37
N HIS A 99 -12.46 5.79 -10.31
CA HIS A 99 -12.27 7.24 -10.41
C HIS A 99 -11.23 7.57 -11.49
N PRO A 100 -11.39 8.69 -12.20
CA PRO A 100 -10.35 9.20 -13.08
C PRO A 100 -9.01 9.34 -12.34
N SER A 101 -7.92 9.15 -13.08
CA SER A 101 -6.59 9.40 -12.57
C SER A 101 -6.52 10.83 -12.02
N HIS A 102 -6.03 10.97 -10.79
CA HIS A 102 -5.99 12.26 -10.10
C HIS A 102 -4.59 12.52 -9.56
N ALA A 103 -4.12 13.74 -9.76
CA ALA A 103 -2.84 14.23 -9.26
C ALA A 103 -3.07 15.54 -8.51
N SER A 104 -2.49 15.67 -7.31
CA SER A 104 -2.57 16.88 -6.50
C SER A 104 -1.19 17.34 -6.08
N ARG A 105 -0.95 18.64 -6.20
CA ARG A 105 0.21 19.32 -5.62
C ARG A 105 -0.05 19.62 -4.14
N GLY A 106 1.04 19.68 -3.36
CA GLY A 106 1.00 20.06 -1.95
C GLY A 106 1.88 19.15 -1.07
N PRO A 107 1.89 19.38 0.25
CA PRO A 107 2.66 18.57 1.18
C PRO A 107 2.32 17.08 1.05
N PRO A 108 3.29 16.16 1.30
CA PRO A 108 3.05 14.73 1.27
C PRO A 108 1.84 14.35 2.13
N ARG A 109 0.83 13.73 1.51
CA ARG A 109 -0.34 13.27 2.25
C ARG A 109 -0.06 11.88 2.85
N PRO A 110 -0.69 11.53 3.99
CA PRO A 110 -0.57 10.18 4.52
C PRO A 110 -0.97 9.14 3.48
N LEU A 111 -0.19 8.06 3.36
CA LEU A 111 -0.42 6.95 2.41
C LEU A 111 -1.88 6.46 2.40
N ARG A 112 -2.52 6.44 3.58
CA ARG A 112 -3.93 6.07 3.76
C ARG A 112 -4.88 6.85 2.86
N ARG A 113 -4.65 8.15 2.62
CA ARG A 113 -5.53 9.00 1.79
C ARG A 113 -5.52 8.62 0.31
N SER A 114 -4.48 7.95 -0.13
CA SER A 114 -4.31 7.53 -1.52
C SER A 114 -5.17 6.32 -1.89
N LEU A 115 -5.67 5.60 -0.88
CA LEU A 115 -6.52 4.41 -1.01
C LEU A 115 -8.01 4.67 -0.69
N GLN A 116 -8.38 5.90 -0.29
CA GLN A 116 -9.76 6.33 -0.03
C GLN A 116 -10.37 6.95 -1.29
#